data_AF-A0A821LZX3-F1
#
_entry.id   AF-A0A821LZX3-F1
#
_cell.length_a   1.000
_cell.length_b   1.000
_cell.length_c   1.000
_cell.angle_alpha   90.00
_cell.angle_beta   90.00
_cell.angle_gamma   90.00
#
_symmetry.space_group_name_H-M   'P 1'
#
loop_
_entity.id
_entity.type
_entity.pdbx_description
1 polymer ?
#
loop_
_entity_poly.entity_id
_entity_poly.type
_entity_poly.pdbx_seq_one_letter_code
_entity_poly.pdbx_strand_id
1 'polypeptide(L)'
;MLNEPYLLELLNALFTSTCSWLVHIASSSFDYNQKSDGEEQMNILKKLPLTSEPNRQLSYIPEFIMENIIDYLKFLGRYNTQVFQSIGSSINEYVNLILVFMGDMNRLRNPHLRATLAEALEIILPNEHEKTNRIINNLYTETMFQEYPLIEHLPCALLDVFVSIELTGQAVAFEQKFSYRRPMYDILEYLWKFDKHREPIKKLASYAERHIDDAEAPLFLRFINLLMNDANFLLDEALTYMARLRADQEAKEHGEWNEKPEKQRQELENAFQHTGRIARYMNIMGIKTVNI
;
A
#
# COMPACT_ATOMS: atom_id res chain seq x y z
N MET A 1 13.33 5.00 -25.59
CA MET A 1 12.37 6.11 -25.58
C MET A 1 11.87 6.43 -24.18
N LEU A 2 11.40 5.46 -23.37
CA LEU A 2 10.91 5.71 -21.99
C LEU A 2 11.97 6.04 -20.92
N ASN A 3 13.27 5.85 -21.20
CA ASN A 3 14.37 6.13 -20.26
C ASN A 3 15.17 7.39 -20.63
N GLU A 4 14.59 8.29 -21.44
CA GLU A 4 15.23 9.56 -21.74
C GLU A 4 15.17 10.47 -20.50
N PRO A 5 16.30 10.92 -19.94
CA PRO A 5 16.31 11.66 -18.66
C PRO A 5 15.44 12.91 -18.66
N TYR A 6 15.47 13.69 -19.74
CA TYR A 6 14.68 14.91 -19.89
C TYR A 6 13.16 14.64 -19.88
N LEU A 7 12.73 13.55 -20.54
CA LEU A 7 11.33 13.15 -20.51
C LEU A 7 10.91 12.74 -19.09
N LEU A 8 11.77 12.06 -18.34
CA LEU A 8 11.48 11.66 -16.96
C LEU A 8 11.39 12.86 -16.02
N GLU A 9 12.20 13.89 -16.21
CA GLU A 9 12.10 15.15 -15.47
C GLU A 9 10.78 15.86 -15.74
N LEU A 10 10.37 15.97 -17.01
CA LEU A 10 9.07 16.56 -17.39
C LEU A 10 7.89 15.77 -16.84
N LEU A 11 7.95 14.43 -16.89
CA LEU A 11 6.93 13.57 -16.31
C LEU A 11 6.87 13.74 -14.79
N ASN A 12 8.01 13.81 -14.11
CA ASN A 12 8.03 14.06 -12.67
C ASN A 12 7.36 15.40 -12.34
N ALA A 13 7.73 16.47 -13.04
CA ALA A 13 7.13 17.79 -12.83
C ALA A 13 5.61 17.79 -13.07
N LEU A 14 5.13 17.07 -14.09
CA LEU A 14 3.71 16.90 -14.36
C LEU A 14 3.01 16.18 -13.21
N PHE A 15 3.56 15.04 -12.76
CA PHE A 15 2.93 14.23 -11.71
C PHE A 15 2.98 14.91 -10.34
N THR A 16 4.06 15.58 -9.96
CA THR A 16 4.16 16.32 -8.69
C THR A 16 3.21 17.51 -8.66
N SER A 17 3.08 18.23 -9.79
CA SER A 17 2.09 19.30 -9.94
C SER A 17 0.66 18.76 -9.84
N THR A 18 0.39 17.61 -10.46
CA THR A 18 -0.91 16.94 -10.39
C THR A 18 -1.23 16.48 -8.97
N CYS A 19 -0.25 15.94 -8.23
CA CYS A 19 -0.41 15.58 -6.82
C CYS A 19 -0.82 16.81 -5.99
N SER A 20 -0.10 17.91 -6.16
CA SER A 20 -0.36 19.16 -5.43
C SER A 20 -1.74 19.73 -5.76
N TRP A 21 -2.15 19.68 -7.03
CA TRP A 21 -3.47 20.09 -7.48
C TRP A 21 -4.59 19.23 -6.88
N LEU A 22 -4.45 17.90 -6.88
CA LEU A 22 -5.43 17.00 -6.27
C LEU A 22 -5.57 17.22 -4.76
N VAL A 23 -4.43 17.36 -4.06
CA VAL A 23 -4.41 17.68 -2.62
C VAL A 23 -5.05 19.03 -2.33
N HIS A 24 -4.82 20.03 -3.20
CA HIS A 24 -5.45 21.34 -3.08
C HIS A 24 -6.98 21.25 -3.23
N ILE A 25 -7.48 20.57 -4.26
CA ILE A 25 -8.93 20.36 -4.45
C ILE A 25 -9.53 19.61 -3.26
N ALA A 26 -8.83 18.60 -2.76
CA ALA A 26 -9.29 17.87 -1.57
C ALA A 26 -9.34 18.77 -0.34
N SER A 27 -8.31 19.56 -0.08
CA SER A 27 -8.24 20.39 1.13
C SER A 27 -9.11 21.66 1.06
N SER A 28 -9.47 22.14 -0.14
CA SER A 28 -10.27 23.36 -0.30
C SER A 28 -11.74 23.12 0.02
N SER A 29 -12.29 23.92 0.93
CA SER A 29 -13.74 24.04 1.10
C SER A 29 -14.27 24.94 -0.01
N PHE A 30 -15.03 24.38 -0.95
CA PHE A 30 -15.67 25.17 -2.00
C PHE A 30 -16.84 25.97 -1.39
N ASP A 31 -16.60 27.24 -1.07
CA ASP A 31 -17.62 28.16 -0.56
C ASP A 31 -18.15 29.01 -1.72
N TYR A 32 -19.34 28.67 -2.24
CA TYR A 32 -19.96 29.31 -3.42
C TYR A 32 -20.18 30.83 -3.25
N ASN A 33 -20.12 31.33 -2.01
CA ASN A 33 -20.41 32.71 -1.65
C ASN A 33 -19.17 33.59 -1.46
N GLN A 34 -17.96 33.04 -1.50
CA GLN A 34 -16.74 33.86 -1.43
C GLN A 34 -16.36 34.33 -2.83
N LYS A 35 -16.58 35.62 -3.10
CA LYS A 35 -15.92 36.30 -4.22
C LYS A 35 -14.41 36.21 -4.00
N SER A 36 -13.73 35.47 -4.87
CA SER A 36 -12.27 35.35 -4.89
C SER A 36 -11.65 36.67 -5.38
N ASP A 37 -11.58 37.68 -4.51
CA ASP A 37 -10.91 38.97 -4.78
C ASP A 37 -9.38 38.92 -4.52
N GLY A 38 -8.79 37.72 -4.45
CA GLY A 38 -7.35 37.54 -4.32
C GLY A 38 -6.86 36.37 -5.17
N GLU A 39 -5.60 36.43 -5.62
CA GLU A 39 -4.91 35.31 -6.27
C GLU A 39 -5.10 34.06 -5.40
N GLU A 40 -5.82 33.05 -5.90
CA GLU A 40 -5.98 31.76 -5.23
C GLU A 40 -4.60 31.10 -5.13
N GLN A 41 -3.93 31.31 -3.99
CA GLN A 41 -2.68 30.63 -3.70
C GLN A 41 -2.98 29.18 -3.34
N MET A 42 -2.19 28.26 -3.92
CA MET A 42 -2.34 26.84 -3.65
C MET A 42 -2.11 26.58 -2.15
N ASN A 43 -3.19 26.22 -1.45
CA ASN A 43 -3.14 25.97 -0.01
C ASN A 43 -2.15 24.84 0.32
N ILE A 44 -1.16 25.16 1.16
CA ILE A 44 -0.26 24.17 1.74
C ILE A 44 -1.06 23.33 2.73
N LEU A 45 -0.96 22.01 2.65
CA LEU A 45 -1.61 21.08 3.57
C LEU A 45 -1.03 21.27 4.99
N LYS A 46 -1.87 21.71 5.95
CA LYS A 46 -1.42 22.04 7.32
C LYS A 46 -1.77 20.99 8.36
N LYS A 47 -2.80 20.18 8.13
CA LYS A 47 -3.34 19.24 9.12
C LYS A 47 -4.04 18.06 8.48
N LEU A 48 -3.90 16.89 9.10
CA LEU A 48 -4.67 15.68 8.84
C LEU A 48 -5.25 15.11 10.14
N PRO A 49 -6.33 14.31 10.09
CA PRO A 49 -7.18 14.08 8.91
C PRO A 49 -7.92 15.35 8.49
N LEU A 50 -8.36 15.42 7.23
CA LEU A 50 -9.21 16.51 6.75
C LEU A 50 -10.61 16.35 7.34
N THR A 51 -11.07 17.32 8.14
CA THR A 51 -12.41 17.29 8.75
C THR A 51 -13.45 18.03 7.92
N SER A 52 -13.05 18.69 6.84
CA SER A 52 -13.96 19.34 5.90
C SER A 52 -14.66 18.30 5.04
N GLU A 53 -15.91 18.61 4.67
CA GLU A 53 -16.63 17.85 3.64
C GLU A 53 -15.80 17.80 2.33
N PRO A 54 -15.81 16.68 1.60
CA PRO A 54 -15.13 16.59 0.33
C PRO A 54 -15.61 17.64 -0.66
N ASN A 55 -14.67 18.29 -1.35
CA ASN A 55 -15.01 19.18 -2.45
C ASN A 55 -15.73 18.39 -3.54
N ARG A 56 -16.92 18.84 -3.94
CA ARG A 56 -17.73 18.21 -5.00
C ARG A 56 -16.97 18.08 -6.32
N GLN A 57 -15.99 18.95 -6.57
CA GLN A 57 -15.14 18.88 -7.77
C GLN A 57 -14.39 17.54 -7.87
N LEU A 58 -14.03 16.91 -6.75
CA LEU A 58 -13.39 15.59 -6.75
C LEU A 58 -14.24 14.53 -7.48
N SER A 59 -15.57 14.63 -7.42
CA SER A 59 -16.46 13.66 -8.06
C SER A 59 -16.42 13.68 -9.60
N TYR A 60 -15.86 14.73 -10.19
CA TYR A 60 -15.70 14.85 -11.64
C TYR A 60 -14.29 14.45 -12.12
N ILE A 61 -13.37 14.15 -11.20
CA ILE A 61 -12.00 13.78 -11.53
C ILE A 61 -11.95 12.27 -11.82
N PRO A 62 -11.51 11.85 -13.01
CA PRO A 62 -11.37 10.44 -13.33
C PRO A 62 -10.30 9.75 -12.49
N GLU A 63 -10.60 8.52 -12.04
CA GLU A 63 -9.71 7.72 -11.19
C GLU A 63 -8.37 7.38 -11.87
N PHE A 64 -8.35 7.25 -13.20
CA PHE A 64 -7.13 6.93 -13.96
C PHE A 64 -6.00 7.95 -13.77
N ILE A 65 -6.32 9.19 -13.37
CA ILE A 65 -5.30 10.21 -13.08
C ILE A 65 -4.46 9.76 -11.88
N MET A 66 -5.09 9.19 -10.85
CA MET A 66 -4.40 8.62 -9.71
C MET A 66 -3.66 7.33 -10.06
N GLU A 67 -4.28 6.46 -10.86
CA GLU A 67 -3.63 5.24 -11.35
C GLU A 67 -2.33 5.56 -12.11
N ASN A 68 -2.33 6.55 -12.98
CA ASN A 68 -1.13 6.98 -13.72
C ASN A 68 -0.01 7.48 -12.80
N ILE A 69 -0.34 8.20 -11.72
CA ILE A 69 0.64 8.64 -10.72
C ILE A 69 1.26 7.42 -10.01
N ILE A 70 0.42 6.47 -9.63
CA ILE A 70 0.85 5.23 -8.95
C ILE A 70 1.73 4.38 -9.87
N ASP A 71 1.31 4.19 -11.11
CA ASP A 71 2.05 3.42 -12.11
C ASP A 71 3.39 4.08 -12.46
N TYR A 72 3.45 5.41 -12.47
CA TYR A 72 4.70 6.14 -12.62
C TYR A 72 5.66 5.88 -11.46
N LEU A 73 5.19 5.94 -10.20
CA LEU A 73 6.01 5.61 -9.03
C LEU A 73 6.50 4.14 -9.07
N LYS A 74 5.62 3.20 -9.44
CA LYS A 74 5.97 1.79 -9.66
C LYS A 74 7.03 1.62 -10.73
N PHE A 75 6.90 2.34 -11.84
CA PHE A 75 7.87 2.32 -12.92
C PHE A 75 9.24 2.85 -12.47
N LEU A 76 9.28 4.00 -11.78
CA LEU A 76 10.51 4.58 -11.26
C LEU A 76 11.22 3.64 -10.27
N GLY A 77 10.47 3.11 -9.30
CA GLY A 77 11.00 2.20 -8.28
C GLY A 77 11.58 0.90 -8.86
N ARG A 78 11.00 0.38 -9.94
CA ARG A 78 11.42 -0.90 -10.55
C ARG A 78 12.53 -0.74 -11.60
N TYR A 79 12.49 0.32 -12.40
CA TYR A 79 13.31 0.39 -13.62
C TYR A 79 14.30 1.56 -13.64
N ASN A 80 14.10 2.62 -12.84
CA ASN A 80 14.89 3.84 -12.92
C ASN A 80 15.28 4.38 -11.53
N THR A 81 15.98 3.55 -10.74
CA THR A 81 16.39 3.89 -9.37
C THR A 81 17.24 5.16 -9.27
N GLN A 82 18.02 5.50 -10.31
CA GLN A 82 18.81 6.74 -10.36
C GLN A 82 17.93 8.00 -10.47
N VAL A 83 16.85 7.95 -11.25
CA VAL A 83 15.92 9.08 -11.36
C VAL A 83 15.02 9.15 -10.13
N PHE A 84 14.67 8.01 -9.55
CA PHE A 84 14.01 8.00 -8.24
C PHE A 84 14.86 8.71 -7.17
N GLN A 85 16.20 8.71 -7.29
CA GLN A 85 17.10 9.46 -6.41
C GLN A 85 17.08 10.97 -6.62
N SER A 86 16.92 11.43 -7.85
CA SER A 86 16.85 12.87 -8.14
C SER A 86 15.51 13.49 -7.76
N ILE A 87 14.46 12.68 -7.57
CA ILE A 87 13.11 13.11 -7.20
C ILE A 87 12.97 13.37 -5.68
N GLY A 88 14.00 13.10 -4.86
CA GLY A 88 13.92 13.22 -3.39
C GLY A 88 13.38 14.55 -2.85
N SER A 89 13.54 15.66 -3.58
CA SER A 89 12.97 16.97 -3.21
C SER A 89 11.46 17.07 -3.44
N SER A 90 10.91 16.31 -4.38
CA SER A 90 9.48 16.29 -4.73
C SER A 90 8.71 15.09 -4.16
N ILE A 91 9.33 14.33 -3.25
CA ILE A 91 8.71 13.15 -2.65
C ILE A 91 7.52 13.51 -1.77
N ASN A 92 7.54 14.72 -1.19
CA ASN A 92 6.53 15.21 -0.27
C ASN A 92 5.18 15.38 -0.97
N GLU A 93 5.16 15.77 -2.23
CA GLU A 93 3.95 15.92 -3.04
C GLU A 93 3.24 14.59 -3.22
N TYR A 94 3.99 13.52 -3.52
CA TYR A 94 3.44 12.17 -3.61
C TYR A 94 2.96 11.65 -2.25
N VAL A 95 3.74 11.87 -1.19
CA VAL A 95 3.36 11.48 0.17
C VAL A 95 2.10 12.21 0.63
N ASN A 96 1.96 13.50 0.33
CA ASN A 96 0.75 14.27 0.64
C ASN A 96 -0.48 13.71 -0.07
N LEU A 97 -0.36 13.36 -1.35
CA LEU A 97 -1.43 12.70 -2.08
C LEU A 97 -1.84 11.41 -1.37
N ILE A 98 -0.87 10.55 -1.05
CA ILE A 98 -1.10 9.27 -0.38
C ILE A 98 -1.79 9.49 0.98
N LEU A 99 -1.27 10.40 1.82
CA LEU A 99 -1.82 10.67 3.15
C LEU A 99 -3.25 11.22 3.11
N VAL A 100 -3.59 12.03 2.10
CA VAL A 100 -4.93 12.61 1.96
C VAL A 100 -5.97 11.61 1.47
N PHE A 101 -5.61 10.74 0.52
CA PHE A 101 -6.58 9.89 -0.17
C PHE A 101 -6.61 8.44 0.32
N MET A 102 -5.51 7.89 0.83
CA MET A 102 -5.42 6.46 1.17
C MET A 102 -6.37 6.06 2.31
N GLY A 103 -6.48 6.89 3.35
CA GLY A 103 -7.32 6.64 4.52
C GLY A 103 -8.70 7.28 4.49
N ASP A 104 -9.10 7.92 3.38
CA ASP A 104 -10.33 8.73 3.32
C ASP A 104 -11.28 8.24 2.22
N MET A 105 -12.26 7.42 2.62
CA MET A 105 -13.31 6.89 1.73
C MET A 105 -14.21 8.00 1.15
N ASN A 106 -14.35 9.13 1.83
CA ASN A 106 -15.20 10.23 1.36
C ASN A 106 -14.54 10.99 0.20
N ARG A 107 -13.19 10.98 0.15
CA ARG A 107 -12.40 11.65 -0.90
C ARG A 107 -12.01 10.72 -2.03
N LEU A 108 -11.77 9.45 -1.73
CA LEU A 108 -11.52 8.42 -2.72
C LEU A 108 -12.31 7.15 -2.39
N ARG A 109 -13.44 7.00 -3.09
CA ARG A 109 -14.37 5.90 -2.81
C ARG A 109 -13.79 4.54 -3.15
N ASN A 110 -13.03 4.43 -4.25
CA ASN A 110 -12.51 3.16 -4.72
C ASN A 110 -11.45 2.59 -3.74
N PRO A 111 -11.77 1.51 -3.01
CA PRO A 111 -10.89 0.90 -2.02
C PRO A 111 -9.67 0.21 -2.66
N HIS A 112 -9.78 -0.28 -3.89
CA HIS A 112 -8.67 -0.89 -4.62
C HIS A 112 -7.65 0.16 -5.04
N LEU A 113 -8.11 1.31 -5.51
CA LEU A 113 -7.22 2.43 -5.81
C LEU A 113 -6.53 2.95 -4.55
N ARG A 114 -7.25 3.06 -3.42
CA ARG A 114 -6.65 3.36 -2.11
C ARG A 114 -5.60 2.32 -1.70
N ALA A 115 -5.85 1.04 -1.92
CA ALA A 115 -4.88 -0.02 -1.65
C ALA A 115 -3.61 0.12 -2.51
N THR A 116 -3.75 0.49 -3.78
CA THR A 116 -2.59 0.72 -4.66
C THR A 116 -1.80 1.98 -4.29
N LEU A 117 -2.38 2.94 -3.54
CA LEU A 117 -1.61 4.03 -2.92
C LEU A 117 -0.67 3.51 -1.82
N ALA A 118 -1.07 2.45 -1.09
CA ALA A 118 -0.16 1.78 -0.14
C ALA A 118 0.98 1.06 -0.87
N GLU A 119 0.72 0.43 -2.02
CA GLU A 119 1.80 -0.10 -2.88
C GLU A 119 2.76 1.00 -3.36
N ALA A 120 2.23 2.17 -3.75
CA ALA A 120 3.04 3.32 -4.13
C ALA A 120 3.92 3.81 -2.96
N LEU A 121 3.38 3.81 -1.75
CA LEU A 121 4.11 4.20 -0.55
C LEU A 121 5.23 3.23 -0.18
N GLU A 122 5.01 1.92 -0.35
CA GLU A 122 6.03 0.91 -0.11
C GLU A 122 7.28 1.15 -0.97
N ILE A 123 7.10 1.59 -2.21
CA ILE A 123 8.22 1.92 -3.12
C ILE A 123 9.07 3.07 -2.58
N ILE A 124 8.48 3.96 -1.77
CA ILE A 124 9.13 5.11 -1.15
C ILE A 124 9.92 4.70 0.11
N LEU A 125 9.65 3.53 0.69
CA LEU A 125 10.38 3.07 1.86
C LEU A 125 11.89 2.94 1.58
N PRO A 126 12.76 3.30 2.53
CA PRO A 126 14.18 3.05 2.42
C PRO A 126 14.43 1.54 2.41
N ASN A 127 15.20 1.06 1.44
CA ASN A 127 15.41 -0.37 1.24
C ASN A 127 16.56 -0.85 2.14
N GLU A 128 16.24 -1.45 3.29
CA GLU A 128 17.27 -1.88 4.28
C GLU A 128 18.13 -3.06 3.80
N HIS A 129 17.60 -3.87 2.87
CA HIS A 129 18.27 -5.09 2.39
C HIS A 129 19.17 -4.89 1.17
N GLU A 130 19.03 -3.79 0.42
CA GLU A 130 19.82 -3.50 -0.78
C GLU A 130 20.93 -2.47 -0.50
N LYS A 131 22.02 -2.93 0.14
CA LYS A 131 23.17 -2.09 0.51
C LYS A 131 23.95 -1.48 -0.67
N THR A 132 23.66 -1.85 -1.91
CA THR A 132 24.62 -1.63 -3.00
C THR A 132 24.33 -0.43 -3.90
N ASN A 133 23.14 0.21 -3.89
CA ASN A 133 22.86 1.32 -4.83
C ASN A 133 21.88 2.43 -4.35
N ARG A 134 21.52 2.54 -3.06
CA ARG A 134 20.44 3.45 -2.58
C ARG A 134 20.81 4.44 -1.46
N ILE A 135 22.07 4.84 -1.33
CA ILE A 135 22.57 5.57 -0.15
C ILE A 135 21.91 6.97 0.02
N ILE A 136 21.69 7.72 -1.06
CA ILE A 136 21.16 9.11 -0.97
C ILE A 136 19.64 9.13 -0.75
N ASN A 137 18.91 8.16 -1.32
CA ASN A 137 17.48 8.04 -1.11
C ASN A 137 17.10 7.70 0.32
N ASN A 138 17.94 6.92 1.00
CA ASN A 138 17.69 6.57 2.38
C ASN A 138 17.65 7.81 3.27
N LEU A 139 18.52 8.83 3.05
CA LEU A 139 18.51 10.03 3.89
C LEU A 139 17.23 10.85 3.73
N TYR A 140 16.82 11.21 2.51
CA TYR A 140 15.62 12.03 2.33
C TYR A 140 14.34 11.29 2.74
N THR A 141 14.24 9.98 2.46
CA THR A 141 13.07 9.18 2.85
C THR A 141 13.03 8.93 4.35
N GLU A 142 14.15 8.59 4.99
CA GLU A 142 14.23 8.46 6.46
C GLU A 142 13.88 9.78 7.14
N THR A 143 14.45 10.90 6.68
CA THR A 143 14.12 12.24 7.19
C THR A 143 12.63 12.55 6.99
N MET A 144 12.03 12.20 5.85
CA MET A 144 10.60 12.37 5.63
C MET A 144 9.78 11.55 6.65
N PHE A 145 10.12 10.28 6.87
CA PHE A 145 9.42 9.46 7.86
C PHE A 145 9.66 9.90 9.29
N GLN A 146 10.71 10.65 9.60
CA GLN A 146 11.06 11.14 10.95
C GLN A 146 10.62 12.58 11.25
N GLU A 147 10.64 13.46 10.27
CA GLU A 147 10.49 14.91 10.48
C GLU A 147 9.26 15.50 9.76
N TYR A 148 8.71 14.81 8.75
CA TYR A 148 7.59 15.37 8.00
C TYR A 148 6.34 15.54 8.91
N PRO A 149 5.74 16.75 9.02
CA PRO A 149 4.73 17.02 10.04
C PRO A 149 3.48 16.14 9.98
N LEU A 150 3.06 15.76 8.76
CA LEU A 150 1.80 15.06 8.54
C LEU A 150 1.95 13.53 8.54
N ILE A 151 3.19 13.03 8.62
CA ILE A 151 3.47 11.61 8.49
C ILE A 151 2.99 10.80 9.71
N GLU A 152 2.71 11.45 10.84
CA GLU A 152 2.10 10.81 12.01
C GLU A 152 0.67 10.30 11.76
N HIS A 153 0.00 10.79 10.71
CA HIS A 153 -1.33 10.31 10.32
C HIS A 153 -1.26 8.96 9.58
N LEU A 154 -0.09 8.62 9.04
CA LEU A 154 0.10 7.47 8.18
C LEU A 154 -0.34 6.13 8.80
N PRO A 155 -0.01 5.80 10.07
CA PRO A 155 -0.44 4.54 10.67
C PRO A 155 -1.96 4.39 10.68
N CYS A 156 -2.69 5.45 11.02
CA CYS A 156 -4.15 5.42 11.05
C CYS A 156 -4.74 5.19 9.64
N ALA A 157 -4.20 5.89 8.64
CA ALA A 157 -4.62 5.73 7.25
C ALA A 157 -4.37 4.31 6.72
N LEU A 158 -3.25 3.68 7.11
CA LEU A 158 -2.94 2.29 6.76
C LEU A 158 -3.95 1.31 7.36
N LEU A 159 -4.29 1.47 8.65
CA LEU A 159 -5.30 0.61 9.28
C LEU A 159 -6.68 0.79 8.65
N ASP A 160 -7.06 2.02 8.27
CA ASP A 160 -8.33 2.28 7.57
C ASP A 160 -8.39 1.55 6.23
N VAL A 161 -7.38 1.75 5.37
CA VAL A 161 -7.38 1.11 4.05
C VAL A 161 -7.34 -0.42 4.16
N PHE A 162 -6.58 -0.96 5.10
CA PHE A 162 -6.50 -2.40 5.39
C PHE A 162 -7.88 -3.01 5.67
N VAL A 163 -8.65 -2.34 6.53
CA VAL A 163 -10.00 -2.76 6.90
C VAL A 163 -10.98 -2.53 5.75
N SER A 164 -10.82 -1.44 4.99
CA SER A 164 -11.74 -1.06 3.93
C SER A 164 -11.76 -2.02 2.73
N ILE A 165 -10.64 -2.69 2.43
CA ILE A 165 -10.53 -3.69 1.35
C ILE A 165 -11.41 -4.92 1.61
N GLU A 166 -11.75 -5.19 2.88
CA GLU A 166 -12.63 -6.30 3.22
C GLU A 166 -14.12 -5.98 2.97
N LEU A 167 -14.52 -4.72 3.18
CA LEU A 167 -15.91 -4.28 3.12
C LEU A 167 -16.46 -4.16 1.69
N THR A 168 -15.64 -4.39 0.67
CA THR A 168 -15.96 -4.00 -0.70
C THR A 168 -17.03 -4.88 -1.34
N GLY A 169 -17.35 -6.05 -0.78
CA GLY A 169 -18.41 -6.96 -1.22
C GLY A 169 -18.29 -7.48 -2.66
N GLN A 170 -17.37 -6.91 -3.45
CA GLN A 170 -17.02 -7.34 -4.78
C GLN A 170 -16.21 -8.64 -4.64
N ALA A 171 -16.47 -9.59 -5.54
CA ALA A 171 -15.73 -10.83 -5.67
C ALA A 171 -14.32 -10.56 -6.23
N VAL A 172 -13.57 -9.74 -5.53
CA VAL A 172 -12.13 -9.64 -5.67
C VAL A 172 -11.63 -11.02 -5.29
N ALA A 173 -10.85 -11.66 -6.18
CA ALA A 173 -10.25 -12.94 -5.88
C ALA A 173 -9.58 -12.83 -4.51
N PHE A 174 -9.93 -13.72 -3.59
CA PHE A 174 -9.48 -13.69 -2.21
C PHE A 174 -7.95 -13.48 -2.10
N GLU A 175 -7.18 -14.03 -3.04
CA GLU A 175 -5.73 -13.84 -3.21
C GLU A 175 -5.27 -12.39 -3.42
N GLN A 176 -6.06 -11.57 -4.14
CA GLN A 176 -5.70 -10.17 -4.43
C GLN A 176 -5.77 -9.30 -3.16
N LYS A 177 -6.58 -9.67 -2.16
CA LYS A 177 -6.61 -8.99 -0.85
C LYS A 177 -5.26 -9.07 -0.14
N PHE A 178 -4.61 -10.24 -0.18
CA PHE A 178 -3.27 -10.43 0.40
C PHE A 178 -2.21 -9.65 -0.36
N SER A 179 -2.34 -9.55 -1.68
CA SER A 179 -1.46 -8.70 -2.50
C SER A 179 -1.53 -7.24 -2.05
N TYR A 180 -2.73 -6.73 -1.73
CA TYR A 180 -2.89 -5.37 -1.21
C TYR A 180 -2.39 -5.18 0.22
N ARG A 181 -2.54 -6.20 1.09
CA ARG A 181 -2.09 -6.14 2.48
C ARG A 181 -0.58 -6.25 2.63
N ARG A 182 0.09 -6.99 1.73
CA ARG A 182 1.55 -7.21 1.77
C ARG A 182 2.36 -5.91 1.87
N PRO A 183 2.15 -4.87 1.03
CA PRO A 183 2.83 -3.60 1.18
C PRO A 183 2.59 -2.93 2.53
N MET A 184 1.36 -3.02 3.06
CA MET A 184 0.98 -2.40 4.33
C MET A 184 1.75 -3.02 5.50
N TYR A 185 1.99 -4.32 5.45
CA TYR A 185 2.83 -5.03 6.42
C TYR A 185 4.25 -4.48 6.47
N ASP A 186 4.89 -4.29 5.31
CA ASP A 186 6.26 -3.79 5.21
C ASP A 186 6.35 -2.32 5.69
N ILE A 187 5.33 -1.52 5.39
CA ILE A 187 5.24 -0.13 5.87
C ILE A 187 5.02 -0.09 7.39
N LEU A 188 4.09 -0.88 7.93
CA LEU A 188 3.81 -0.90 9.37
C LEU A 188 5.03 -1.36 10.18
N GLU A 189 5.73 -2.41 9.72
CA GLU A 189 6.97 -2.88 10.35
C GLU A 189 8.04 -1.78 10.36
N TYR A 190 8.18 -1.05 9.25
CA TYR A 190 9.12 0.07 9.18
C TYR A 190 8.72 1.23 10.12
N LEU A 191 7.45 1.65 10.10
CA LEU A 191 6.95 2.72 10.97
C LEU A 191 7.08 2.36 12.45
N TRP A 192 6.93 1.08 12.79
CA TRP A 192 7.09 0.59 14.15
C TRP A 192 8.49 0.82 14.72
N LYS A 193 9.50 1.21 13.93
CA LYS A 193 10.83 1.59 14.45
C LYS A 193 10.84 2.95 15.16
N PHE A 194 9.82 3.78 14.94
CA PHE A 194 9.78 5.16 15.44
C PHE A 194 8.65 5.36 16.46
N ASP A 195 8.97 5.88 17.64
CA ASP A 195 7.98 6.09 18.72
C ASP A 195 6.83 6.99 18.29
N LYS A 196 7.11 8.04 17.51
CA LYS A 196 6.07 8.97 17.04
C LYS A 196 4.96 8.30 16.22
N HIS A 197 5.27 7.19 15.54
CA HIS A 197 4.30 6.43 14.73
C HIS A 197 3.57 5.36 15.55
N ARG A 198 4.18 4.89 16.65
CA ARG A 198 3.53 3.97 17.60
C ARG A 198 2.40 4.64 18.37
N GLU A 199 2.56 5.92 18.73
CA GLU A 199 1.59 6.64 19.56
C GLU A 199 0.18 6.73 18.95
N PRO A 200 -0.02 7.07 17.67
CA PRO A 200 -1.34 6.99 17.02
C PRO A 200 -1.98 5.60 17.11
N ILE A 201 -1.20 4.53 16.91
CA ILE A 201 -1.69 3.14 17.00
C ILE A 201 -2.11 2.82 18.44
N LYS A 202 -1.29 3.18 19.44
CA LYS A 202 -1.64 2.99 20.87
C LYS A 202 -2.91 3.75 21.26
N LYS A 203 -3.12 4.95 20.71
CA LYS A 203 -4.36 5.73 20.91
C LYS A 203 -5.57 5.01 20.32
N LEU A 204 -5.44 4.45 19.12
CA LEU A 204 -6.49 3.64 18.50
C LEU A 204 -6.80 2.38 19.31
N ALA A 205 -5.76 1.70 19.83
CA ALA A 205 -5.92 0.53 20.70
C ALA A 205 -6.64 0.88 22.02
N SER A 206 -6.19 1.94 22.70
CA SER A 206 -6.81 2.44 23.93
C SER A 206 -8.26 2.88 23.73
N TYR A 207 -8.56 3.49 22.56
CA TYR A 207 -9.92 3.84 22.18
C TYR A 207 -10.77 2.59 21.98
N ALA A 208 -10.25 1.59 21.27
CA ALA A 208 -10.90 0.31 21.03
C ALA A 208 -11.27 -0.42 22.32
N GLU A 209 -10.36 -0.50 23.29
CA GLU A 209 -10.61 -1.15 24.58
C GLU A 209 -11.78 -0.52 25.33
N ARG A 210 -11.92 0.81 25.28
CA ARG A 210 -13.00 1.55 25.96
C ARG A 210 -14.35 1.42 25.26
N HIS A 211 -14.35 1.06 23.97
CA HIS A 211 -15.52 1.00 23.09
C HIS A 211 -15.73 -0.42 22.55
N ILE A 212 -15.31 -1.44 23.32
CA ILE A 212 -15.40 -2.83 22.90
C ILE A 212 -16.86 -3.31 22.78
N ASP A 213 -17.75 -2.72 23.55
CA ASP A 213 -19.18 -3.03 23.60
C ASP A 213 -20.03 -2.18 22.62
N ASP A 214 -19.39 -1.31 21.83
CA ASP A 214 -20.08 -0.50 20.83
C ASP A 214 -20.69 -1.41 19.75
N ALA A 215 -21.86 -1.00 19.21
CA ALA A 215 -22.54 -1.77 18.17
C ALA A 215 -21.69 -1.93 16.90
N GLU A 216 -20.87 -0.93 16.57
CA GLU A 216 -19.87 -1.01 15.51
C GLU A 216 -18.48 -1.13 16.13
N ALA A 217 -17.77 -2.21 15.82
CA ALA A 217 -16.44 -2.43 16.33
C ALA A 217 -15.48 -1.29 15.91
N PRO A 218 -14.75 -0.67 16.85
CA PRO A 218 -13.73 0.32 16.55
C PRO A 218 -12.69 -0.16 15.53
N LEU A 219 -12.10 0.78 14.78
CA LEU A 219 -11.15 0.51 13.69
C LEU A 219 -10.05 -0.48 14.08
N PHE A 220 -9.44 -0.29 15.26
CA PHE A 220 -8.36 -1.15 15.72
C PHE A 220 -8.81 -2.60 15.96
N LEU A 221 -9.99 -2.82 16.56
CA LEU A 221 -10.51 -4.18 16.77
C LEU A 221 -10.84 -4.86 15.44
N ARG A 222 -11.38 -4.10 14.48
CA ARG A 222 -11.62 -4.61 13.12
C ARG A 222 -10.33 -5.00 12.43
N PHE A 223 -9.29 -4.17 12.54
CA PHE A 223 -7.96 -4.46 12.02
C PHE A 223 -7.40 -5.75 12.63
N ILE A 224 -7.39 -5.87 13.95
CA ILE A 224 -6.87 -7.05 14.67
C ILE A 224 -7.65 -8.32 14.31
N ASN A 225 -8.97 -8.24 14.20
CA ASN A 225 -9.80 -9.37 13.78
C ASN A 225 -9.43 -9.84 12.36
N LEU A 226 -9.24 -8.92 11.42
CA LEU A 226 -8.81 -9.25 10.06
C LEU A 226 -7.39 -9.81 10.02
N LEU A 227 -6.47 -9.25 10.81
CA LEU A 227 -5.10 -9.73 10.92
C LEU A 227 -5.05 -11.17 11.45
N MET A 228 -5.85 -11.49 12.48
CA MET A 228 -5.95 -12.86 13.00
C MET A 228 -6.55 -13.83 11.98
N ASN A 229 -7.59 -13.41 11.27
CA ASN A 229 -8.20 -14.24 10.22
C ASN A 229 -7.20 -14.53 9.09
N ASP A 230 -6.42 -13.52 8.69
CA ASP A 230 -5.36 -13.67 7.70
C ASP A 230 -4.27 -14.62 8.17
N ALA A 231 -3.81 -14.49 9.41
CA ALA A 231 -2.78 -15.35 9.97
C ALA A 231 -3.21 -16.82 9.99
N ASN A 232 -4.44 -17.08 10.45
CA ASN A 232 -5.00 -18.43 10.48
C ASN A 232 -5.12 -19.01 9.07
N PHE A 233 -5.73 -18.25 8.14
CA PHE A 233 -5.90 -18.70 6.76
C PHE A 233 -4.56 -18.98 6.07
N LEU A 234 -3.61 -18.04 6.16
CA LEU A 234 -2.31 -18.16 5.50
C LEU A 234 -1.52 -19.36 6.02
N LEU A 235 -1.61 -19.62 7.32
CA LEU A 235 -0.94 -20.77 7.95
C LEU A 235 -1.56 -22.10 7.49
N ASP A 236 -2.89 -22.20 7.52
CA ASP A 236 -3.61 -23.42 7.12
C ASP A 236 -3.37 -23.76 5.64
N GLU A 237 -3.45 -22.76 4.75
CA GLU A 237 -3.14 -22.95 3.32
C GLU A 237 -1.66 -23.27 3.10
N ALA A 238 -0.74 -22.59 3.79
CA ALA A 238 0.69 -22.88 3.67
C ALA A 238 1.00 -24.34 4.05
N LEU A 239 0.42 -24.84 5.14
CA LEU A 239 0.57 -26.24 5.56
C LEU A 239 -0.05 -27.21 4.54
N THR A 240 -1.24 -26.90 4.03
CA THR A 240 -1.93 -27.71 3.01
C THR A 240 -1.10 -27.81 1.72
N TYR A 241 -0.58 -26.69 1.22
CA TYR A 241 0.29 -26.69 0.05
C TYR A 241 1.63 -27.39 0.30
N MET A 242 2.22 -27.27 1.49
CA MET A 242 3.45 -28.01 1.84
C MET A 242 3.21 -29.52 1.91
N ALA A 243 2.09 -29.97 2.47
CA ALA A 243 1.71 -31.38 2.48
C ALA A 243 1.52 -31.93 1.07
N ARG A 244 0.87 -31.16 0.18
CA ARG A 244 0.73 -31.50 -1.23
C ARG A 244 2.07 -31.58 -1.95
N LEU A 245 2.95 -30.60 -1.75
CA LEU A 245 4.30 -30.62 -2.33
C LEU A 245 5.09 -31.84 -1.90
N ARG A 246 4.98 -32.23 -0.62
CA ARG A 246 5.63 -33.44 -0.12
C ARG A 246 5.09 -34.69 -0.80
N ALA A 247 3.77 -34.83 -0.93
CA ALA A 247 3.17 -35.97 -1.63
C ALA A 247 3.58 -36.02 -3.12
N ASP A 248 3.58 -34.88 -3.80
CA ASP A 248 4.01 -34.77 -5.21
C ASP A 248 5.50 -35.11 -5.36
N GLN A 249 6.33 -34.70 -4.40
CA GLN A 249 7.76 -35.03 -4.37
C GLN A 249 7.99 -36.53 -4.12
N GLU A 250 7.29 -37.14 -3.17
CA GLU A 250 7.36 -38.58 -2.90
C GLU A 250 6.94 -39.41 -4.13
N ALA A 251 5.84 -39.03 -4.80
CA ALA A 251 5.40 -39.68 -6.04
C ALA A 251 6.44 -39.55 -7.18
N LYS A 252 7.13 -38.41 -7.25
CA LYS A 252 8.22 -38.18 -8.22
C LYS A 252 9.44 -39.05 -7.90
N GLU A 253 9.83 -39.15 -6.63
CA GLU A 253 10.97 -39.96 -6.16
C GLU A 253 10.72 -41.47 -6.32
N HIS A 254 9.49 -41.93 -6.14
CA HIS A 254 9.08 -43.32 -6.39
C HIS A 254 8.99 -43.67 -7.89
N GLY A 255 9.17 -42.71 -8.78
CA GLY A 255 9.17 -42.93 -10.23
C GLY A 255 7.78 -42.99 -10.86
N GLU A 256 6.70 -42.72 -10.12
CA GLU A 256 5.31 -42.75 -10.62
C GLU A 256 5.09 -41.77 -11.78
N TRP A 257 5.87 -40.68 -11.82
CA TRP A 257 5.84 -39.69 -12.88
C TRP A 257 6.47 -40.19 -14.19
N ASN A 258 7.42 -41.11 -14.09
CA ASN A 258 8.11 -41.70 -15.25
C ASN A 258 7.20 -42.68 -16.01
N GLU A 259 6.24 -43.29 -15.30
CA GLU A 259 5.24 -44.19 -15.87
C GLU A 259 4.16 -43.44 -16.69
N LYS A 260 4.05 -42.13 -16.52
CA LYS A 260 3.05 -41.31 -17.23
C LYS A 260 3.53 -40.84 -18.61
N PRO A 261 2.60 -40.63 -19.57
CA PRO A 261 2.88 -40.01 -20.85
C PRO A 261 3.55 -38.64 -20.69
N GLU A 262 4.41 -38.29 -21.65
CA GLU A 262 5.23 -37.07 -21.59
C GLU A 262 4.43 -35.79 -21.34
N LYS A 263 3.26 -35.65 -21.98
CA LYS A 263 2.36 -34.50 -21.77
C LYS A 263 1.87 -34.39 -20.32
N GLN A 264 1.44 -35.50 -19.71
CA GLN A 264 0.98 -35.52 -18.32
C GLN A 264 2.13 -35.25 -17.35
N ARG A 265 3.34 -35.72 -17.67
CA ARG A 265 4.54 -35.44 -16.86
C ARG A 265 4.89 -33.95 -16.86
N GLN A 266 4.79 -33.28 -18.01
CA GLN A 266 4.97 -31.84 -18.11
C GLN A 266 3.89 -31.07 -17.32
N GLU A 267 2.64 -31.51 -17.38
CA GLU A 267 1.54 -30.92 -16.59
C GLU A 267 1.79 -31.05 -15.07
N LEU A 268 2.24 -32.22 -14.60
CA LEU A 268 2.60 -32.44 -13.19
C LEU A 268 3.78 -31.58 -12.75
N GLU A 269 4.83 -31.47 -13.56
CA GLU A 269 5.98 -30.63 -13.26
C GLU A 269 5.58 -29.13 -13.17
N ASN A 270 4.77 -28.66 -14.11
CA ASN A 270 4.24 -27.30 -14.09
C ASN A 270 3.37 -27.05 -12.86
N ALA A 271 2.50 -28.00 -12.50
CA ALA A 271 1.66 -27.92 -11.32
C ALA A 271 2.48 -27.92 -10.03
N PHE A 272 3.52 -28.74 -9.94
CA PHE A 272 4.43 -28.78 -8.80
C PHE A 272 5.19 -27.46 -8.62
N GLN A 273 5.76 -26.90 -9.70
CA GLN A 273 6.42 -25.60 -9.66
C GLN A 273 5.47 -24.45 -9.31
N HIS A 274 4.23 -24.50 -9.82
CA HIS A 274 3.20 -23.53 -9.47
C HIS A 274 2.82 -23.60 -7.99
N THR A 275 2.54 -24.82 -7.49
CA THR A 275 2.25 -25.10 -6.08
C THR A 275 3.40 -24.64 -5.19
N GLY A 276 4.65 -24.88 -5.60
CA GLY A 276 5.85 -24.45 -4.88
C GLY A 276 5.95 -22.93 -4.73
N ARG A 277 5.58 -22.18 -5.78
CA ARG A 277 5.55 -20.72 -5.73
C ARG A 277 4.45 -20.20 -4.79
N ILE A 278 3.25 -20.78 -4.84
CA ILE A 278 2.15 -20.41 -3.95
C ILE A 278 2.50 -20.73 -2.49
N ALA A 279 2.98 -21.94 -2.20
CA ALA A 279 3.38 -22.34 -0.86
C ALA A 279 4.42 -21.38 -0.25
N ARG A 280 5.44 -21.01 -1.04
CA ARG A 280 6.45 -20.03 -0.60
C ARG A 280 5.82 -18.67 -0.31
N TYR A 281 4.95 -18.17 -1.19
CA TYR A 281 4.28 -16.90 -0.99
C TYR A 281 3.44 -16.90 0.30
N MET A 282 2.60 -17.92 0.51
CA MET A 282 1.75 -18.04 1.69
C MET A 282 2.57 -18.12 2.99
N ASN A 283 3.68 -18.86 3.00
CA ASN A 283 4.58 -18.90 4.16
C ASN A 283 5.21 -17.55 4.47
N ILE A 284 5.70 -16.82 3.46
CA ILE A 284 6.27 -15.48 3.67
C ILE A 284 5.21 -14.53 4.23
N MET A 285 4.01 -14.55 3.67
CA MET A 285 2.89 -13.74 4.13
C MET A 285 2.45 -14.09 5.56
N GLY A 286 2.35 -15.38 5.88
CA GLY A 286 2.01 -15.85 7.22
C GLY A 286 3.01 -15.38 8.26
N ILE A 287 4.32 -15.50 7.97
CA ILE A 287 5.38 -15.00 8.85
C ILE A 287 5.26 -13.48 9.07
N LYS A 288 5.07 -12.71 8.00
CA LYS A 288 4.91 -11.25 8.10
C LYS A 288 3.70 -10.86 8.95
N THR A 289 2.58 -11.55 8.75
CA THR A 289 1.34 -11.29 9.49
C THR A 289 1.52 -11.54 10.99
N VAL A 290 2.26 -12.59 11.37
CA VAL A 290 2.52 -12.95 12.78
C VAL A 290 3.53 -12.01 13.45
N ASN A 291 4.45 -11.41 12.69
CA ASN A 291 5.48 -10.52 13.23
C ASN A 291 4.99 -9.08 13.49
N ILE A 292 3.81 -8.71 12.96
CA ILE A 292 3.19 -7.38 13.13
C ILE A 292 2.44 -7.30 14.45
#